data_AF-A0A402WBK1-F1
#
_entry.id   AF-A0A402WBK1-F1
#
_cell.length_a   1.000
_cell.length_b   1.000
_cell.length_c   1.000
_cell.angle_alpha   90.00
_cell.angle_beta   90.00
_cell.angle_gamma   90.00
#
_symmetry.space_group_name_H-M   'P 1'
#
loop_
_entity.id
_entity.type
_entity.pdbx_description
1 polymer ?
#
loop_
_entity_poly.entity_id
_entity_poly.type
_entity_poly.pdbx_seq_one_letter_code
_entity_poly.pdbx_strand_id
1 'polypeptide(L)'
;MPLYRHAQPVPERDRVRREHAEWSDATFGNVGPVGPLKHLSKEALEAAAKPDDLSEWADMQFLLWDAQRRAGITDEQITQAMVEKLAVNKQREWPEPKDGEPRLHIKEQPAPVVLDDGRAEFEAWMLKKWGRERQEYDFAMGKFLHGENYADSYTRHMWKAWTESRATMLQSKYRDLSQPVDPQISEYEKIMGQAGWVMVPVEPTDEMIAAALDSHLIVFNPVKTYSVMLAAAPQPETSDGK
;
A
#
# COMPACT_ATOMS: atom_id res chain seq x y z
N MET A 1 8.17 -11.99 53.11
CA MET A 1 8.08 -11.49 51.72
C MET A 1 6.91 -10.53 51.63
N PRO A 2 7.12 -9.24 51.33
CA PRO A 2 6.01 -8.31 51.12
C PRO A 2 5.45 -8.50 49.72
N LEU A 3 4.18 -8.87 49.62
CA LEU A 3 3.41 -8.85 48.37
C LEU A 3 3.09 -7.39 48.06
N TYR A 4 3.80 -6.79 47.10
CA TYR A 4 3.41 -5.51 46.51
C TYR A 4 2.11 -5.70 45.75
N ARG A 5 0.99 -5.41 46.42
CA ARG A 5 -0.31 -5.21 45.79
C ARG A 5 -0.27 -3.83 45.15
N HIS A 6 0.11 -3.74 43.87
CA HIS A 6 -0.07 -2.52 43.09
C HIS A 6 -1.59 -2.24 43.00
N ALA A 7 -2.06 -1.32 43.84
CA ALA A 7 -3.37 -0.71 43.68
C ALA A 7 -3.36 0.13 42.40
N GLN A 8 -4.42 0.02 41.61
CA GLN A 8 -4.56 0.54 40.24
C GLN A 8 -4.39 2.08 40.16
N PRO A 9 -3.66 2.64 39.16
CA PRO A 9 -3.44 4.09 38.97
C PRO A 9 -4.66 4.86 38.38
N VAL A 10 -5.86 4.29 38.51
CA VAL A 10 -7.11 4.77 37.90
C VAL A 10 -7.53 6.18 38.37
N PRO A 11 -7.39 6.59 39.66
CA PRO A 11 -7.91 7.89 40.10
C PRO A 11 -7.20 9.12 39.50
N GLU A 12 -5.88 9.05 39.31
CA GLU A 12 -5.10 10.19 38.79
C GLU A 12 -5.14 10.27 37.27
N ARG A 13 -5.06 9.12 36.58
CA ARG A 13 -5.18 9.04 35.12
C ARG A 13 -6.53 9.56 34.64
N ASP A 14 -7.61 9.24 35.35
CA ASP A 14 -8.94 9.73 35.02
C ASP A 14 -9.10 11.24 35.28
N ARG A 15 -8.41 11.78 36.31
CA ARG A 15 -8.36 13.23 36.55
C ARG A 15 -7.68 13.94 35.38
N VAL A 16 -6.49 13.49 35.01
CA VAL A 16 -5.71 14.05 33.90
C VAL A 16 -6.49 13.97 32.58
N ARG A 17 -7.16 12.86 32.31
CA ARG A 17 -7.99 12.69 31.10
C ARG A 17 -9.15 13.70 31.04
N ARG A 18 -9.82 13.98 32.16
CA ARG A 18 -10.89 14.97 32.24
C ARG A 18 -10.37 16.40 32.06
N GLU A 19 -9.31 16.76 32.77
CA GLU A 19 -8.68 18.08 32.66
C GLU A 19 -8.20 18.36 31.22
N HIS A 20 -7.60 17.35 30.57
CA HIS A 20 -7.22 17.43 29.16
C HIS A 20 -8.43 17.65 28.25
N ALA A 21 -9.53 16.93 28.46
CA ALA A 21 -10.74 17.09 27.66
C ALA A 21 -11.34 18.50 27.80
N GLU A 22 -11.43 19.02 29.04
CA GLU A 22 -11.92 20.37 29.34
C GLU A 22 -11.04 21.44 28.67
N TRP A 23 -9.71 21.32 28.77
CA TRP A 23 -8.78 22.21 28.11
C TRP A 23 -8.88 22.14 26.57
N SER A 24 -8.97 20.93 26.00
CA SER A 24 -9.10 20.70 24.56
C SER A 24 -10.40 21.30 24.01
N ASP A 25 -11.50 21.17 24.73
CA ASP A 25 -12.78 21.80 24.35
C ASP A 25 -12.71 23.33 24.42
N ALA A 26 -12.09 23.87 25.48
CA ALA A 26 -11.90 25.32 25.61
C ALA A 26 -10.98 25.91 24.53
N THR A 27 -9.96 25.17 24.10
CA THR A 27 -8.93 25.64 23.16
C THR A 27 -9.35 25.48 21.70
N PHE A 28 -9.87 24.31 21.34
CA PHE A 28 -10.13 23.93 19.96
C PHE A 28 -11.61 23.94 19.59
N GLY A 29 -12.51 24.00 20.58
CA GLY A 29 -13.95 23.97 20.37
C GLY A 29 -14.46 22.64 19.83
N ASN A 30 -15.57 22.71 19.08
CA ASN A 30 -16.30 21.54 18.58
C ASN A 30 -15.68 20.99 17.28
N VAL A 31 -14.51 20.36 17.40
CA VAL A 31 -13.84 19.65 16.29
C VAL A 31 -14.02 18.14 16.40
N GLY A 32 -13.99 17.46 15.25
CA GLY A 32 -14.12 16.00 15.16
C GLY A 32 -12.81 15.23 15.43
N PRO A 33 -12.86 13.89 15.42
CA PRO A 33 -11.73 13.03 15.83
C PRO A 33 -10.57 12.99 14.82
N VAL A 34 -10.79 13.43 13.57
CA VAL A 34 -9.80 13.31 12.49
C VAL A 34 -8.55 14.15 12.75
N GLY A 35 -8.69 15.36 13.29
CA GLY A 35 -7.56 16.24 13.59
C GLY A 35 -6.56 15.60 14.57
N PRO A 36 -7.02 15.20 15.77
CA PRO A 36 -6.18 14.49 16.74
C PRO A 36 -5.56 13.20 16.19
N LEU A 37 -6.25 12.44 15.34
CA LEU A 37 -5.68 11.24 14.71
C LEU A 37 -4.55 11.55 13.71
N LYS A 38 -4.69 12.62 12.91
CA LYS A 38 -3.60 13.07 12.03
C LYS A 38 -2.41 13.57 12.85
N HIS A 39 -2.66 14.25 13.97
CA HIS A 39 -1.58 14.67 14.86
C HIS A 39 -0.91 13.46 15.51
N LEU A 40 -1.67 12.46 15.96
CA LEU A 40 -1.14 11.24 16.56
C LEU A 40 -0.14 10.52 15.65
N SER A 41 -0.34 10.54 14.32
CA SER A 41 0.64 9.97 13.40
C SER A 41 2.00 10.70 13.38
N LYS A 42 2.02 12.01 13.67
CA LYS A 42 3.27 12.79 13.79
C LYS A 42 3.97 12.47 15.10
N GLU A 43 3.24 12.51 16.21
CA GLU A 43 3.78 12.19 17.54
C GLU A 43 4.30 10.75 17.63
N ALA A 44 3.68 9.80 16.92
CA ALA A 44 4.19 8.44 16.83
C ALA A 44 5.59 8.36 16.17
N LEU A 45 5.88 9.23 15.20
CA LEU A 45 7.21 9.32 14.58
C LEU A 45 8.23 10.00 15.50
N GLU A 46 7.81 11.03 16.25
CA GLU A 46 8.65 11.70 17.24
C GLU A 46 9.02 10.75 18.39
N ALA A 47 8.04 10.02 18.93
CA ALA A 47 8.24 8.96 19.92
C ALA A 47 9.13 7.82 19.40
N ALA A 48 9.01 7.44 18.13
CA ALA A 48 9.89 6.43 17.53
C ALA A 48 11.35 6.90 17.41
N ALA A 49 11.58 8.20 17.21
CA ALA A 49 12.92 8.80 17.16
C ALA A 49 13.54 8.98 18.55
N LYS A 50 12.72 9.18 19.59
CA LYS A 50 13.15 9.36 20.99
C LYS A 50 12.33 8.50 21.95
N PRO A 51 12.49 7.17 21.93
CA PRO A 51 11.66 6.27 22.73
C PRO A 51 11.83 6.43 24.25
N ASP A 52 12.91 7.08 24.69
CA ASP A 52 13.21 7.43 26.08
C ASP A 52 12.55 8.74 26.55
N ASP A 53 11.98 9.53 25.64
CA ASP A 53 11.31 10.78 25.98
C ASP A 53 9.83 10.54 26.35
N LEU A 54 9.53 10.61 27.65
CA LEU A 54 8.19 10.36 28.17
C LEU A 54 7.14 11.39 27.71
N SER A 55 7.54 12.60 27.27
CA SER A 55 6.55 13.57 26.77
C SER A 55 5.90 13.10 25.48
N GLU A 56 6.67 12.51 24.56
CA GLU A 56 6.18 12.01 23.28
C GLU A 56 5.12 10.90 23.47
N TRP A 57 5.32 10.05 24.49
CA TRP A 57 4.34 9.04 24.89
C TRP A 57 3.08 9.66 25.50
N ALA A 58 3.22 10.76 26.25
CA ALA A 58 2.10 11.48 26.82
C ALA A 58 1.27 12.17 25.72
N ASP A 59 1.91 12.76 24.72
CA ASP A 59 1.25 13.39 23.57
C ASP A 59 0.43 12.36 22.77
N MET A 60 0.99 11.18 22.51
CA MET A 60 0.22 10.07 21.92
C MET A 60 -1.02 9.70 22.75
N GLN A 61 -0.87 9.63 24.09
CA GLN A 61 -1.98 9.27 24.97
C GLN A 61 -3.08 10.34 24.98
N PHE A 62 -2.72 11.62 25.01
CA PHE A 62 -3.66 12.74 24.96
C PHE A 62 -4.43 12.79 23.65
N LEU A 63 -3.73 12.64 22.52
CA LEU A 63 -4.34 12.66 21.18
C LEU A 63 -5.27 11.46 20.97
N LEU A 64 -4.90 10.27 21.45
CA LEU A 64 -5.77 9.10 21.39
C LEU A 64 -7.05 9.30 22.21
N TRP A 65 -6.94 9.83 23.44
CA TRP A 65 -8.11 10.13 24.26
C TRP A 65 -9.02 11.17 23.62
N ASP A 66 -8.43 12.21 23.03
CA ASP A 66 -9.18 13.27 22.36
C ASP A 66 -9.93 12.76 21.12
N ALA A 67 -9.27 11.93 20.31
CA ALA A 67 -9.89 11.26 19.18
C ALA A 67 -11.05 10.36 19.64
N GLN A 68 -10.84 9.53 20.66
CA GLN A 68 -11.86 8.61 21.18
C GLN A 68 -13.10 9.36 21.67
N ARG A 69 -12.93 10.38 22.53
CA ARG A 69 -14.06 11.13 23.09
C ARG A 69 -14.81 11.90 22.00
N ARG A 70 -14.11 12.50 21.02
CA ARG A 70 -14.72 13.23 19.90
C ARG A 70 -15.44 12.31 18.92
N ALA A 71 -15.06 11.04 18.87
CA ALA A 71 -15.78 10.00 18.12
C ALA A 71 -16.97 9.40 18.91
N GLY A 72 -17.18 9.79 20.16
CA GLY A 72 -18.21 9.22 21.03
C GLY A 72 -17.94 7.77 21.44
N ILE A 73 -16.69 7.31 21.37
CA ILE A 73 -16.30 5.95 21.71
C ILE A 73 -16.16 5.84 23.24
N THR A 74 -16.93 4.94 23.86
CA THR A 74 -16.85 4.69 25.30
C THR A 74 -15.70 3.76 25.65
N ASP A 75 -15.28 3.79 26.91
CA ASP A 75 -14.22 2.91 27.42
C ASP A 75 -14.63 1.43 27.32
N GLU A 76 -15.91 1.11 27.51
CA GLU A 76 -16.45 -0.24 27.33
C GLU A 76 -16.36 -0.69 25.86
N GLN A 77 -16.72 0.19 24.92
CA GLN A 77 -16.69 -0.12 23.49
C GLN A 77 -15.26 -0.39 23.00
N ILE A 78 -14.30 0.48 23.36
CA ILE A 78 -12.91 0.27 22.95
C ILE A 78 -12.31 -0.95 23.64
N THR A 79 -12.63 -1.20 24.91
CA THR A 79 -12.16 -2.38 25.64
C THR A 79 -12.65 -3.67 24.98
N GLN A 80 -13.94 -3.73 24.65
CA GLN A 80 -14.51 -4.88 23.94
C GLN A 80 -13.84 -5.09 22.57
N ALA A 81 -13.68 -4.02 21.79
CA ALA A 81 -12.99 -4.07 20.50
C ALA A 81 -11.53 -4.54 20.64
N MET A 82 -10.82 -4.12 21.69
CA MET A 82 -9.46 -4.59 21.99
C MET A 82 -9.42 -6.08 22.31
N VAL A 83 -10.38 -6.60 23.10
CA VAL A 83 -10.49 -8.03 23.42
C VAL A 83 -10.71 -8.86 22.17
N GLU A 84 -11.67 -8.47 21.33
CA GLU A 84 -11.98 -9.16 20.07
C GLU A 84 -10.80 -9.10 19.10
N LYS A 85 -10.17 -7.92 18.97
CA LYS A 85 -9.02 -7.74 18.08
C LYS A 85 -7.81 -8.55 18.55
N LEU A 86 -7.58 -8.67 19.85
CA LEU A 86 -6.53 -9.49 20.42
C LEU A 86 -6.73 -10.97 20.11
N ALA A 87 -7.97 -11.47 20.21
CA ALA A 87 -8.29 -12.85 19.86
C ALA A 87 -7.98 -13.13 18.38
N VAL A 88 -8.37 -12.24 17.47
CA VAL A 88 -8.05 -12.32 16.04
C VAL A 88 -6.54 -12.28 15.81
N ASN A 89 -5.81 -11.39 16.49
CA ASN A 89 -4.36 -11.25 16.30
C ASN A 89 -3.57 -12.49 16.75
N LYS A 90 -4.03 -13.19 17.80
CA LYS A 90 -3.43 -14.44 18.29
C LYS A 90 -3.59 -15.62 17.34
N GLN A 91 -4.59 -15.57 16.45
CA GLN A 91 -4.86 -16.63 15.46
C GLN A 91 -4.13 -16.40 14.12
N ARG A 92 -3.43 -15.28 13.97
CA ARG A 92 -2.72 -14.94 12.73
C ARG A 92 -1.30 -15.50 12.72
N GLU A 93 -0.81 -15.74 11.52
CA GLU A 93 0.61 -15.99 11.29
C GLU A 93 1.37 -14.66 11.17
N TRP A 94 2.54 -14.62 11.80
CA TRP A 94 3.40 -13.45 11.88
C TRP A 94 4.80 -13.79 11.35
N PRO A 95 5.43 -12.87 10.59
CA PRO A 95 6.81 -13.06 10.15
C PRO A 95 7.79 -13.01 11.32
N GLU A 96 9.01 -13.50 11.08
CA GLU A 96 10.09 -13.46 12.05
C GLU A 96 10.34 -12.05 12.61
N PRO A 97 10.62 -11.94 13.92
CA PRO A 97 10.93 -10.67 14.55
C PRO A 97 12.07 -9.90 13.90
N LYS A 98 11.79 -8.65 13.52
CA LYS A 98 12.81 -7.63 13.23
C LYS A 98 12.65 -6.46 14.17
N ASP A 99 13.77 -5.94 14.65
CA ASP A 99 13.81 -4.76 15.51
C ASP A 99 13.67 -3.48 14.67
N GLY A 100 13.03 -2.45 15.22
CA GLY A 100 12.79 -1.18 14.54
C GLY A 100 11.76 -1.17 13.40
N GLU A 101 11.36 -2.33 12.87
CA GLU A 101 10.48 -2.44 11.70
C GLU A 101 9.01 -2.82 12.06
N PRO A 102 8.00 -2.19 11.43
CA PRO A 102 6.61 -2.61 11.58
C PRO A 102 6.38 -4.05 11.13
N ARG A 103 5.64 -4.83 11.93
CA ARG A 103 5.27 -6.20 11.58
C ARG A 103 3.83 -6.29 11.12
N LEU A 104 3.65 -6.84 9.92
CA LEU A 104 2.33 -7.06 9.33
C LEU A 104 2.03 -8.56 9.32
N HIS A 105 0.80 -8.92 9.67
CA HIS A 105 0.32 -10.31 9.58
C HIS A 105 0.35 -10.83 8.14
N ILE A 106 0.62 -12.14 8.01
CA ILE A 106 0.53 -12.86 6.74
C ILE A 106 -0.96 -13.01 6.42
N LYS A 107 -1.37 -12.59 5.22
CA LYS A 107 -2.72 -12.87 4.69
C LYS A 107 -2.58 -14.12 3.83
N GLU A 108 -3.28 -15.21 4.17
CA GLU A 108 -3.45 -16.31 3.23
C GLU A 108 -4.14 -15.78 1.98
N GLN A 109 -3.49 -15.94 0.82
CA GLN A 109 -4.13 -15.63 -0.44
C GLN A 109 -5.19 -16.72 -0.68
N PRO A 110 -6.45 -16.37 -1.01
CA PRO A 110 -7.34 -17.37 -1.57
C PRO A 110 -6.65 -17.97 -2.80
N ALA A 111 -6.68 -19.30 -2.92
CA ALA A 111 -6.16 -19.98 -4.08
C ALA A 111 -6.74 -19.32 -5.35
N PRO A 112 -5.93 -19.03 -6.38
CA PRO A 112 -6.44 -18.40 -7.59
C PRO A 112 -7.51 -19.30 -8.21
N VAL A 113 -8.79 -18.94 -8.04
CA VAL A 113 -9.87 -19.48 -8.89
C VAL A 113 -9.78 -18.69 -10.19
N VAL A 114 -8.82 -19.07 -11.03
CA VAL A 114 -8.68 -18.51 -12.38
C VAL A 114 -9.70 -19.22 -13.26
N LEU A 115 -10.90 -18.65 -13.35
CA LEU A 115 -11.85 -19.01 -14.42
C LEU A 115 -11.48 -18.35 -15.77
N ASP A 116 -10.50 -17.43 -15.79
CA ASP A 116 -9.99 -16.76 -16.99
C ASP A 116 -8.48 -16.51 -16.89
N ASP A 117 -7.69 -17.26 -17.67
CA ASP A 117 -6.22 -17.18 -17.72
C ASP A 117 -5.70 -15.88 -18.37
N GLY A 118 -6.61 -14.98 -18.80
CA GLY A 118 -6.25 -13.69 -19.43
C GLY A 118 -5.79 -13.87 -20.88
N ARG A 119 -6.10 -15.02 -21.47
CA ARG A 119 -5.63 -15.39 -22.82
C ARG A 119 -6.30 -14.59 -23.91
N ALA A 120 -7.60 -14.34 -23.82
CA ALA A 120 -8.31 -13.54 -24.82
C ALA A 120 -7.73 -12.11 -24.93
N GLU A 121 -7.37 -11.52 -23.79
CA GLU A 121 -6.75 -10.20 -23.69
C GLU A 121 -5.36 -10.17 -24.33
N PHE A 122 -4.53 -11.18 -24.04
CA PHE A 122 -3.23 -11.35 -24.68
C PHE A 122 -3.35 -11.49 -26.20
N GLU A 123 -4.29 -12.30 -26.68
CA GLU A 123 -4.49 -12.51 -28.12
C GLU A 123 -4.96 -11.23 -28.81
N ALA A 124 -5.85 -10.46 -28.19
CA ALA A 124 -6.30 -9.17 -28.69
C ALA A 124 -5.15 -8.14 -28.74
N TRP A 125 -4.32 -8.10 -27.69
CA TRP A 125 -3.14 -7.23 -27.64
C TRP A 125 -2.13 -7.57 -28.74
N MET A 126 -1.84 -8.85 -28.98
CA MET A 126 -0.95 -9.29 -30.05
C MET A 126 -1.46 -8.84 -31.43
N LEU A 127 -2.75 -9.04 -31.71
CA LEU A 127 -3.35 -8.63 -32.99
C LEU A 127 -3.27 -7.11 -33.20
N LYS A 128 -3.61 -6.34 -32.17
CA LYS A 128 -3.50 -4.86 -32.19
C LYS A 128 -2.06 -4.40 -32.41
N LYS A 129 -1.09 -4.98 -31.69
CA LYS A 129 0.34 -4.61 -31.78
C LYS A 129 0.91 -4.77 -33.18
N TRP A 130 0.49 -5.81 -33.89
CA TRP A 130 0.98 -6.10 -35.23
C TRP A 130 0.07 -5.57 -36.34
N GLY A 131 -0.93 -4.74 -36.00
CA GLY A 131 -1.86 -4.15 -36.96
C GLY A 131 -2.55 -5.19 -37.84
N ARG A 132 -2.86 -6.37 -37.28
CA ARG A 132 -3.38 -7.51 -38.03
C ARG A 132 -4.68 -8.02 -37.44
N GLU A 133 -5.56 -8.53 -38.30
CA GLU A 133 -6.77 -9.24 -37.89
C GLU A 133 -6.50 -10.74 -37.78
N ARG A 134 -7.33 -11.43 -36.98
CA ARG A 134 -7.26 -12.89 -36.83
C ARG A 134 -7.68 -13.54 -38.14
N GLN A 135 -6.83 -14.39 -38.69
CA GLN A 135 -7.15 -15.18 -39.88
C GLN A 135 -7.51 -16.62 -39.51
N GLU A 136 -8.31 -17.28 -40.35
CA GLU A 136 -8.78 -18.67 -40.14
C GLU A 136 -7.61 -19.67 -40.02
N TYR A 137 -6.46 -19.37 -40.64
CA TYR A 137 -5.22 -20.16 -40.58
C TYR A 137 -4.06 -19.39 -39.97
N ASP A 138 -4.25 -18.85 -38.77
CA ASP A 138 -3.19 -18.12 -38.06
C ASP A 138 -2.22 -19.08 -37.34
N PHE A 139 -1.16 -19.49 -38.04
CA PHE A 139 -0.14 -20.38 -37.47
C PHE A 139 0.59 -19.75 -36.27
N ALA A 140 0.71 -18.41 -36.22
CA ALA A 140 1.36 -17.70 -35.14
C ALA A 140 0.56 -17.75 -33.82
N MET A 141 -0.76 -17.90 -33.93
CA MET A 141 -1.70 -18.03 -32.81
C MET A 141 -2.31 -19.44 -32.73
N GLY A 142 -1.82 -20.37 -33.56
CA GLY A 142 -2.26 -21.75 -33.61
C GLY A 142 -1.93 -22.48 -32.31
N LYS A 143 -2.87 -23.28 -31.83
CA LYS A 143 -2.69 -24.13 -30.63
C LYS A 143 -2.16 -25.50 -31.05
N PHE A 144 -1.31 -26.11 -30.25
CA PHE A 144 -1.04 -27.54 -30.43
C PHE A 144 -2.31 -28.36 -30.12
N LEU A 145 -2.51 -29.45 -30.86
CA LEU A 145 -3.62 -30.39 -30.63
C LEU A 145 -3.59 -30.98 -29.20
N HIS A 146 -2.40 -31.07 -28.58
CA HIS A 146 -2.22 -31.47 -27.17
C HIS A 146 -1.21 -30.55 -26.48
N GLY A 147 -1.68 -29.75 -25.52
CA GLY A 147 -0.88 -28.83 -24.70
C GLY A 147 -1.35 -27.38 -24.85
N GLU A 148 -1.62 -26.71 -23.72
CA GLU A 148 -2.20 -25.36 -23.62
C GLU A 148 -1.23 -24.22 -24.00
N ASN A 149 -0.49 -24.36 -25.11
CA ASN A 149 0.50 -23.37 -25.53
C ASN A 149 0.55 -23.15 -27.04
N TYR A 150 0.96 -21.93 -27.42
CA TYR A 150 1.07 -21.48 -28.81
C TYR A 150 2.13 -22.27 -29.60
N ALA A 151 1.79 -22.61 -30.85
CA ALA A 151 2.64 -23.35 -31.78
C ALA A 151 3.89 -22.55 -32.17
N ASP A 152 3.72 -21.26 -32.41
CA ASP A 152 4.81 -20.34 -32.68
C ASP A 152 5.66 -20.07 -31.43
N SER A 153 6.97 -20.11 -31.61
CA SER A 153 7.92 -19.93 -30.52
C SER A 153 7.89 -18.50 -29.98
N TYR A 154 7.70 -17.49 -30.82
CA TYR A 154 7.71 -16.10 -30.39
C TYR A 154 6.45 -15.80 -29.55
N THR A 155 5.27 -16.16 -30.04
CA THR A 155 4.00 -16.03 -29.31
C THR A 155 4.03 -16.77 -27.97
N ARG A 156 4.67 -17.94 -27.91
CA ARG A 156 4.82 -18.70 -26.66
C ARG A 156 5.66 -17.98 -25.61
N HIS A 157 6.78 -17.37 -26.00
CA HIS A 157 7.61 -16.60 -25.06
C HIS A 157 6.89 -15.33 -24.59
N MET A 158 6.17 -14.66 -25.50
CA MET A 158 5.35 -13.50 -25.15
C MET A 158 4.21 -13.86 -24.20
N TRP A 159 3.55 -15.00 -24.42
CA TRP A 159 2.52 -15.53 -23.52
C TRP A 159 3.09 -15.84 -22.13
N LYS A 160 4.25 -16.50 -22.06
CA LYS A 160 4.91 -16.78 -20.80
C LYS A 160 5.21 -15.50 -20.03
N ALA A 161 5.81 -14.50 -20.68
CA ALA A 161 6.10 -13.21 -20.09
C ALA A 161 4.83 -12.49 -19.60
N TRP A 162 3.76 -12.53 -20.40
CA TRP A 162 2.45 -11.99 -20.04
C TRP A 162 1.89 -12.64 -18.77
N THR A 163 1.87 -13.98 -18.72
CA THR A 163 1.34 -14.73 -17.58
C THR A 163 2.14 -14.52 -16.30
N GLU A 164 3.47 -14.48 -16.38
CA GLU A 164 4.35 -14.25 -15.23
C GLU A 164 4.21 -12.81 -14.70
N SER A 165 4.16 -11.82 -15.58
CA SER A 165 3.91 -10.41 -15.20
C SER A 165 2.52 -10.24 -14.58
N ARG A 166 1.47 -10.79 -15.21
CA ARG A 166 0.09 -10.71 -14.68
C ARG A 166 -0.04 -11.40 -13.34
N ALA A 167 0.55 -12.60 -13.17
CA ALA A 167 0.56 -13.30 -11.89
C ALA A 167 1.27 -12.47 -10.81
N THR A 168 2.41 -11.86 -11.15
CA THR A 168 3.16 -10.99 -10.24
C THR A 168 2.33 -9.76 -9.86
N MET A 169 1.64 -9.12 -10.81
CA MET A 169 0.80 -7.96 -10.54
C MET A 169 -0.42 -8.30 -9.69
N LEU A 170 -1.10 -9.42 -9.97
CA LEU A 170 -2.21 -9.92 -9.15
C LEU A 170 -1.78 -10.32 -7.72
N GLN A 171 -0.52 -10.72 -7.54
CA GLN A 171 0.07 -11.04 -6.23
C GLN A 171 0.66 -9.82 -5.52
N SER A 172 0.92 -8.73 -6.24
CA SER A 172 1.52 -7.52 -5.71
C SER A 172 0.47 -6.70 -4.94
N LYS A 173 0.80 -6.29 -3.71
CA LYS A 173 -0.09 -5.50 -2.83
C LYS A 173 -0.14 -4.02 -3.24
N TYR A 174 -0.20 -3.68 -4.53
CA TYR A 174 -0.30 -2.28 -4.95
C TYR A 174 -1.73 -1.79 -5.03
N ARG A 175 -1.93 -0.54 -4.63
CA ARG A 175 -3.20 0.18 -4.64
C ARG A 175 -3.57 0.55 -6.08
N ASP A 176 -4.82 0.31 -6.44
CA ASP A 176 -5.43 0.82 -7.67
C ASP A 176 -5.59 2.36 -7.60
N LEU A 177 -4.92 3.07 -8.50
CA LEU A 177 -4.88 4.53 -8.59
C LEU A 177 -5.82 5.08 -9.69
N SER A 178 -6.72 4.26 -10.23
CA SER A 178 -7.72 4.70 -11.22
C SER A 178 -8.85 5.58 -10.65
N GLN A 179 -8.82 5.90 -9.34
CA GLN A 179 -9.82 6.73 -8.66
C GLN A 179 -9.22 8.00 -8.04
N PRO A 180 -9.99 9.11 -7.97
CA PRO A 180 -9.44 10.44 -7.65
C PRO A 180 -8.92 10.56 -6.21
N VAL A 181 -7.96 11.46 -6.07
CA VAL A 181 -6.96 11.54 -4.99
C VAL A 181 -7.53 12.18 -3.72
N ASP A 182 -7.27 11.53 -2.58
CA ASP A 182 -7.43 12.10 -1.24
C ASP A 182 -6.31 13.13 -0.98
N PRO A 183 -6.61 14.36 -0.50
CA PRO A 183 -5.63 15.40 -0.17
C PRO A 183 -4.46 14.94 0.73
N GLN A 184 -4.61 13.88 1.52
CA GLN A 184 -3.53 13.34 2.36
C GLN A 184 -2.41 12.64 1.58
N ILE A 185 -2.66 12.22 0.34
CA ILE A 185 -1.69 11.50 -0.48
C ILE A 185 -0.66 12.49 -1.09
N SER A 186 -1.07 13.73 -1.36
CA SER A 186 -0.19 14.79 -1.89
C SER A 186 0.99 15.11 -0.95
N GLU A 187 0.81 15.00 0.36
CA GLU A 187 1.87 15.25 1.34
C GLU A 187 2.86 14.07 1.40
N TYR A 188 2.36 12.84 1.29
CA TYR A 188 3.18 11.63 1.18
C TYR A 188 3.99 11.61 -0.13
N GLU A 189 3.40 12.01 -1.26
CA GLU A 189 4.07 12.12 -2.56
C GLU A 189 5.22 13.13 -2.53
N LYS A 190 5.05 14.26 -1.82
CA LYS A 190 6.11 15.26 -1.62
C LYS A 190 7.28 14.72 -0.81
N ILE A 191 7.01 13.96 0.25
CA ILE A 191 8.04 13.33 1.09
C ILE A 191 8.82 12.28 0.28
N MET A 192 8.13 11.44 -0.49
CA MET A 192 8.76 10.41 -1.32
C MET A 192 9.62 11.03 -2.44
N GLY A 193 9.16 12.11 -3.06
CA GLY A 193 9.94 12.86 -4.04
C GLY A 193 11.22 13.49 -3.46
N GLN A 194 11.17 14.05 -2.25
CA GLN A 194 12.34 14.58 -1.55
C GLN A 194 13.38 13.50 -1.19
N ALA A 195 12.91 12.27 -0.97
CA ALA A 195 13.77 11.10 -0.72
C ALA A 195 14.28 10.41 -2.01
N GLY A 196 14.07 11.02 -3.18
CA GLY A 196 14.58 10.53 -4.47
C GLY A 196 13.77 9.40 -5.10
N TRP A 197 12.55 9.14 -4.61
CA TRP A 197 11.65 8.14 -5.20
C TRP A 197 10.85 8.77 -6.34
N VAL A 198 10.82 8.08 -7.48
CA VAL A 198 10.06 8.50 -8.67
C VAL A 198 8.77 7.67 -8.75
N MET A 199 7.64 8.36 -8.83
CA MET A 199 6.35 7.72 -9.03
C MET A 199 6.27 7.21 -10.46
N VAL A 200 5.95 5.92 -10.61
CA VAL A 200 5.75 5.29 -11.91
C VAL A 200 4.38 4.63 -11.98
N PRO A 201 3.69 4.72 -13.12
CA PRO A 201 2.46 3.99 -13.36
C PRO A 201 2.62 2.50 -13.08
N VAL A 202 1.61 1.89 -12.47
CA VAL A 202 1.58 0.44 -12.19
C VAL A 202 1.65 -0.35 -13.49
N GLU A 203 0.92 0.11 -14.51
CA GLU A 203 1.04 -0.36 -15.88
C GLU A 203 1.88 0.63 -16.68
N PRO A 204 2.94 0.18 -17.38
CA PRO A 204 3.78 1.10 -18.16
C PRO A 204 2.94 1.75 -19.27
N THR A 205 3.09 3.06 -19.43
CA THR A 205 2.36 3.81 -20.47
C THR A 205 2.88 3.43 -21.86
N ASP A 206 2.12 3.79 -22.90
CA ASP A 206 2.54 3.59 -24.29
C ASP A 206 3.90 4.23 -24.57
N GLU A 207 4.21 5.38 -23.96
CA GLU A 207 5.50 6.07 -24.07
C GLU A 207 6.63 5.32 -23.35
N MET A 208 6.37 4.77 -22.16
CA MET A 208 7.35 3.94 -21.44
C MET A 208 7.66 2.66 -22.22
N ILE A 209 6.63 2.03 -22.79
CA ILE A 209 6.76 0.82 -23.62
C ILE A 209 7.53 1.14 -24.91
N ALA A 210 7.23 2.27 -25.57
CA ALA A 210 7.96 2.72 -26.75
C ALA A 210 9.44 2.99 -26.45
N ALA A 211 9.75 3.70 -25.35
CA ALA A 211 11.13 3.97 -24.95
C ALA A 211 11.93 2.68 -24.66
N ALA A 212 11.28 1.68 -24.07
CA ALA A 212 11.89 0.37 -23.87
C ALA A 212 12.24 -0.31 -25.20
N LEU A 213 11.31 -0.29 -26.16
CA LEU A 213 11.45 -0.92 -27.47
C LEU A 213 12.48 -0.21 -28.37
N ASP A 214 12.50 1.12 -28.36
CA ASP A 214 13.41 1.95 -29.16
C ASP A 214 14.85 1.91 -28.65
N SER A 215 15.06 1.56 -27.38
CA SER A 215 16.40 1.44 -26.82
C SER A 215 17.21 0.29 -27.45
N HIS A 216 16.56 -0.69 -28.08
CA HIS A 216 17.16 -1.97 -28.49
C HIS A 216 17.79 -2.78 -27.32
N LEU A 217 17.57 -2.39 -26.07
CA LEU A 217 18.18 -2.99 -24.89
C LEU A 217 17.32 -4.09 -24.24
N ILE A 218 16.05 -4.19 -24.63
CA ILE A 218 15.07 -5.14 -24.05
C ILE A 218 15.60 -6.57 -23.96
N VAL A 219 16.41 -7.00 -24.94
CA VAL A 219 16.93 -8.37 -25.04
C VAL A 219 18.26 -8.56 -24.31
N PHE A 220 19.04 -7.50 -24.11
CA PHE A 220 20.45 -7.59 -23.72
C PHE A 220 20.78 -6.93 -22.38
N ASN A 221 19.98 -5.96 -21.93
CA ASN A 221 20.25 -5.22 -20.70
C ASN A 221 18.94 -4.75 -20.03
N PRO A 222 18.32 -5.61 -19.20
CA PRO A 222 17.05 -5.31 -18.57
C PRO A 222 17.13 -4.13 -17.58
N VAL A 223 18.27 -3.93 -16.93
CA VAL A 223 18.48 -2.80 -16.01
C VAL A 223 18.44 -1.48 -16.76
N LYS A 224 19.16 -1.38 -17.88
CA LYS A 224 19.20 -0.15 -18.69
C LYS A 224 17.89 0.08 -19.45
N THR A 225 17.19 -1.00 -19.80
CA THR A 225 15.81 -0.95 -20.31
C THR A 225 14.86 -0.34 -19.27
N TYR A 226 14.95 -0.77 -18.01
CA TYR A 226 14.16 -0.18 -16.94
C TYR A 226 14.49 1.31 -16.75
N SER A 227 15.76 1.71 -16.80
CA SER A 227 16.14 3.11 -16.69
C SER A 227 15.53 4.02 -17.77
N VAL A 228 15.44 3.55 -19.02
CA VAL A 228 14.81 4.35 -20.09
C VAL A 228 13.29 4.39 -19.95
N MET A 229 12.67 3.33 -19.43
CA MET A 229 11.25 3.33 -19.07
C MET A 229 10.94 4.33 -17.96
N LEU A 230 11.77 4.36 -16.92
CA LEU A 230 11.64 5.32 -15.81
C LEU A 230 11.75 6.78 -16.30
N ALA A 231 12.66 7.06 -17.24
CA ALA A 231 12.82 8.40 -17.81
C ALA A 231 11.63 8.83 -18.67
N ALA A 232 10.93 7.87 -19.29
CA ALA A 232 9.74 8.10 -20.09
C ALA A 232 8.43 8.08 -19.27
N ALA A 233 8.51 7.77 -17.96
CA ALA A 233 7.35 7.77 -17.10
C ALA A 233 6.77 9.18 -16.94
N PRO A 234 5.44 9.34 -16.87
CA PRO A 234 4.80 10.63 -16.61
C PRO A 234 5.35 11.25 -15.32
N GLN A 235 5.90 12.45 -15.42
CA GLN A 235 6.36 13.19 -14.25
C GLN A 235 5.20 13.98 -13.65
N PRO A 236 5.09 14.08 -12.31
CA PRO A 236 4.09 14.93 -11.68
C PRO A 236 4.28 16.38 -12.14
N GLU A 237 3.19 17.08 -12.44
CA GLU A 237 3.25 18.50 -12.76
C GLU A 237 3.89 19.25 -11.58
N THR A 238 5.06 19.85 -11.82
CA THR A 238 5.63 20.81 -10.88
C THR A 238 4.67 22.00 -10.84
N SER A 239 3.90 22.11 -9.75
CA SER A 239 3.13 23.30 -9.47
C SER A 239 4.11 24.45 -9.21
N ASP A 240 4.56 25.09 -10.28
CA ASP A 240 5.28 26.35 -10.20
C ASP A 240 4.32 27.38 -9.58
N GLY A 241 4.76 27.92 -8.45
CA GLY A 241 3.95 28.75 -7.57
C GLY A 241 3.32 29.96 -8.24
N LYS A 242 2.07 30.21 -7.85
CA LYS A 242 1.48 31.54 -7.71
C LYS A 242 0.67 31.58 -6.43
#